data_AF-A0A524EGM0-F1
#
_entry.id   AF-A0A524EGM0-F1
#
_cell.length_a   1.000
_cell.length_b   1.000
_cell.length_c   1.000
_cell.angle_alpha   90.00
_cell.angle_beta   90.00
_cell.angle_gamma   90.00
#
_symmetry.space_group_name_H-M   'P 1'
#
loop_
_entity.id
_entity.type
_entity.pdbx_description
1 polymer ?
#
loop_
_entity_poly.entity_id
_entity_poly.type
_entity_poly.pdbx_seq_one_letter_code
_entity_poly.pdbx_strand_id
1 'polypeptide(L)'
;MAGERVRMLLDSLGVALSKSEEKVLAAILDSCKNQSSVTFGDIQDVLAKKEGSKISKQWIYQCLSNLEDAGLIQAARGFPQNPTEYVASIVTLRAGLQKAQSEKSEQLDEEERKLSEDIQKLKSLEPNRLAHRLVETFTEQSQGSNPIVVQGVTSVRNLFQTEILDICNRGDIIRLGGRFSFIELQDPEKASIELKIIEKTIEGVVIRGLIQIVEDRIDEALEENVDFFMRMRDMIMESIKSGYLELKAIPIQKSTYQFVSLNSEKMLLFLTGTKQPDTVALFTRENRSILLDDAIGSFDKLWTQATDLNEMVYDFLDNT
;
A
#
# COMPACT_ATOMS: atom_id res chain seq x y z
N MET A 1 -30.17 -12.72 27.34
CA MET A 1 -28.75 -12.29 27.31
C MET A 1 -27.79 -13.41 26.92
N ALA A 2 -27.74 -14.57 27.61
CA ALA A 2 -26.81 -15.66 27.23
C ALA A 2 -27.10 -16.28 25.84
N GLY A 3 -28.37 -16.54 25.51
CA GLY A 3 -28.74 -17.13 24.21
C GLY A 3 -28.47 -16.22 23.00
N GLU A 4 -28.53 -14.90 23.18
CA GLU A 4 -28.26 -13.92 22.14
C GLU A 4 -26.77 -13.84 21.80
N ARG A 5 -25.90 -13.91 22.82
CA ARG A 5 -24.45 -14.02 22.61
C ARG A 5 -24.05 -15.29 21.87
N VAL A 6 -24.65 -16.44 22.21
CA VAL A 6 -24.38 -17.70 21.50
C VAL A 6 -24.81 -17.60 20.04
N ARG A 7 -25.98 -17.00 19.77
CA ARG A 7 -26.45 -16.78 18.40
C ARG A 7 -25.50 -15.92 17.58
N MET A 8 -25.02 -14.80 18.14
CA MET A 8 -24.03 -13.95 17.47
C MET A 8 -22.74 -14.71 17.13
N LEU A 9 -22.29 -15.60 18.02
CA LEU A 9 -21.09 -16.41 17.78
C LEU A 9 -21.32 -17.44 16.67
N LEU A 10 -22.47 -18.11 16.66
CA LEU A 10 -22.84 -19.03 15.59
C LEU A 10 -22.95 -18.32 14.23
N ASP A 11 -23.59 -17.15 14.20
CA ASP A 11 -23.70 -16.33 12.99
C ASP A 11 -22.32 -15.90 12.50
N SER A 12 -21.39 -15.54 13.40
CA SER A 12 -20.01 -15.17 13.04
C SER A 12 -19.20 -16.35 12.46
N LEU A 13 -19.58 -17.59 12.80
CA LEU A 13 -19.02 -18.81 12.25
C LEU A 13 -19.73 -19.28 10.97
N GLY A 14 -20.72 -18.53 10.47
CA GLY A 14 -21.51 -18.92 9.30
C GLY A 14 -22.61 -19.97 9.58
N VAL A 15 -22.88 -20.28 10.86
CA VAL A 15 -23.92 -21.23 11.27
C VAL A 15 -25.20 -20.46 11.56
N ALA A 16 -25.96 -20.15 10.51
CA ALA A 16 -27.22 -19.42 10.64
C ALA A 16 -28.38 -20.38 10.99
N LEU A 17 -28.69 -20.50 12.29
CA LEU A 17 -29.86 -21.25 12.75
C LEU A 17 -31.12 -20.38 12.73
N SER A 18 -32.14 -20.86 12.03
CA SER A 18 -33.50 -20.37 12.17
C SER A 18 -34.03 -20.66 13.58
N LYS A 19 -35.02 -19.87 14.03
CA LYS A 19 -35.72 -20.13 15.31
C LYS A 19 -36.34 -21.53 15.35
N SER A 20 -36.66 -22.09 14.20
CA SER A 20 -37.20 -23.43 14.02
C SER A 20 -36.14 -24.51 14.32
N GLU A 21 -34.95 -24.37 13.75
CA GLU A 21 -33.83 -25.29 13.99
C GLU A 21 -33.32 -25.20 15.43
N GLU A 22 -33.27 -24.00 16.02
CA GLU A 22 -32.94 -23.81 17.44
C GLU A 22 -33.90 -24.61 18.34
N LYS A 23 -35.21 -24.59 18.05
CA LYS A 23 -36.22 -25.34 18.81
C LYS A 23 -36.05 -26.84 18.65
N VAL A 24 -35.77 -27.32 17.43
CA VAL A 24 -35.55 -28.75 17.15
C VAL A 24 -34.27 -29.23 17.83
N LEU A 25 -33.17 -28.48 17.73
CA LEU A 25 -31.91 -28.79 18.40
C LEU A 25 -32.08 -28.82 19.93
N ALA A 26 -32.81 -27.86 20.50
CA ALA A 26 -33.12 -27.86 21.93
C ALA A 26 -33.97 -29.07 22.34
N ALA A 27 -34.93 -29.49 21.52
CA ALA A 27 -35.73 -30.70 21.77
C ALA A 27 -34.89 -31.97 21.73
N ILE A 28 -33.94 -32.08 20.80
CA ILE A 28 -32.99 -33.19 20.72
C ILE A 28 -32.09 -33.21 21.96
N LEU A 29 -31.48 -32.07 22.32
CA LEU A 29 -30.61 -31.96 23.48
C LEU A 29 -31.33 -32.27 24.80
N ASP A 30 -32.57 -31.82 24.97
CA ASP A 30 -33.37 -32.15 26.15
C ASP A 30 -33.71 -33.64 26.21
N SER A 31 -33.98 -34.27 25.07
CA SER A 31 -34.30 -35.70 24.98
C SER A 31 -33.05 -36.56 25.20
N CYS A 32 -31.89 -36.15 24.67
CA CYS A 32 -30.60 -36.83 24.86
C CYS A 32 -30.06 -36.76 26.31
N LYS A 33 -30.68 -35.99 27.22
CA LYS A 33 -30.30 -36.02 28.65
C LYS A 33 -30.60 -37.36 29.33
N ASN A 34 -31.64 -38.06 28.85
CA ASN A 34 -32.13 -39.29 29.47
C ASN A 34 -31.82 -40.54 28.63
N GLN A 35 -31.33 -40.38 27.40
CA GLN A 35 -31.04 -41.46 26.46
C GLN A 35 -29.89 -41.08 25.53
N SER A 36 -29.13 -42.08 25.05
CA SER A 36 -27.96 -41.87 24.18
C SER A 36 -28.29 -41.36 22.78
N SER A 37 -29.51 -41.61 22.32
CA SER A 37 -30.02 -41.24 21.01
C SER A 37 -31.53 -41.01 21.11
N VAL A 38 -32.09 -40.28 20.15
CA VAL A 38 -33.51 -39.88 20.16
C VAL A 38 -34.15 -40.24 18.83
N THR A 39 -35.36 -40.78 18.86
CA THR A 39 -36.12 -41.07 17.65
C THR A 39 -36.87 -39.82 17.18
N PHE A 40 -37.34 -39.83 15.93
CA PHE A 40 -38.25 -38.79 15.44
C PHE A 40 -39.49 -38.63 16.33
N GLY A 41 -40.01 -39.74 16.87
CA GLY A 41 -41.16 -39.73 17.77
C GLY A 41 -40.89 -38.94 19.05
N ASP A 42 -39.72 -39.16 19.67
CA ASP A 42 -39.33 -38.44 20.90
C ASP A 42 -39.23 -36.93 20.65
N ILE A 43 -38.62 -36.54 19.53
CA ILE A 43 -38.51 -35.14 19.12
C ILE A 43 -39.90 -34.53 18.92
N GLN A 44 -40.79 -35.25 18.22
CA GLN A 44 -42.16 -34.80 17.96
C GLN A 44 -42.96 -34.62 19.26
N ASP A 45 -42.82 -35.54 20.22
CA ASP A 45 -43.53 -35.49 21.50
C ASP A 45 -43.06 -34.33 22.37
N VAL A 46 -41.75 -34.06 22.42
CA VAL A 46 -41.19 -32.91 23.16
C VAL A 46 -41.63 -31.59 22.53
N LEU A 47 -41.60 -31.50 21.20
CA LEU A 47 -42.05 -30.31 20.49
C LEU A 47 -43.56 -30.06 20.66
N ALA A 48 -44.38 -31.11 20.58
CA ALA A 48 -45.82 -31.01 20.79
C ALA A 48 -46.19 -30.55 22.22
N LYS A 49 -45.44 -31.03 23.23
CA LYS A 49 -45.61 -30.60 24.63
C LYS A 49 -45.25 -29.12 24.85
N LYS A 50 -44.22 -28.62 24.16
CA LYS A 50 -43.77 -27.22 24.30
C LYS A 50 -44.62 -26.22 23.50
N GLU A 51 -45.08 -26.60 22.31
CA GLU A 51 -45.75 -25.68 21.36
C GLU A 51 -47.28 -25.82 21.36
N GLY A 52 -47.84 -26.79 22.09
CA GLY A 52 -49.30 -26.96 22.27
C GLY A 52 -50.08 -27.32 21.00
N SER A 53 -49.40 -27.65 19.90
CA SER A 53 -50.01 -27.93 18.60
C SER A 53 -49.25 -29.01 17.81
N LYS A 54 -49.93 -29.67 16.86
CA LYS A 54 -49.30 -30.68 15.99
C LYS A 54 -48.42 -29.99 14.95
N ILE A 55 -47.12 -30.12 15.10
CA ILE A 55 -46.12 -29.70 14.12
C ILE A 55 -46.06 -30.70 12.97
N SER A 56 -45.87 -30.20 11.73
CA SER A 56 -45.83 -31.05 10.54
C SER A 56 -44.55 -31.89 10.49
N LYS A 57 -44.67 -33.14 10.02
CA LYS A 57 -43.52 -34.05 9.92
C LYS A 57 -42.46 -33.52 8.96
N GLN A 58 -42.89 -32.99 7.81
CA GLN A 58 -42.02 -32.43 6.79
C GLN A 58 -41.15 -31.29 7.34
N TRP A 59 -41.71 -30.43 8.19
CA TRP A 59 -40.98 -29.33 8.80
C TRP A 59 -39.88 -29.82 9.76
N ILE A 60 -40.17 -30.86 10.56
CA ILE A 60 -39.17 -31.45 11.47
C ILE A 60 -38.03 -32.07 10.66
N TYR A 61 -38.33 -32.84 9.60
CA TYR A 61 -37.31 -33.42 8.75
C TYR A 61 -36.42 -32.38 8.06
N GLN A 62 -36.99 -31.26 7.60
CA GLN A 62 -36.18 -30.18 7.04
C GLN A 62 -35.20 -29.60 8.06
N CYS A 63 -35.65 -29.35 9.29
CA CYS A 63 -34.78 -28.85 10.36
C CYS A 63 -33.70 -29.87 10.71
N LEU A 64 -34.04 -31.17 10.75
CA LEU A 64 -33.08 -32.24 11.02
C LEU A 64 -32.02 -32.34 9.92
N SER A 65 -32.41 -32.24 8.65
CA SER A 65 -31.45 -32.20 7.53
C SER A 65 -30.49 -31.04 7.68
N ASN A 66 -31.00 -29.82 7.90
CA ASN A 66 -30.16 -28.63 8.02
C ASN A 66 -29.22 -28.71 9.24
N LEU A 67 -29.67 -29.28 10.36
CA LEU A 67 -28.85 -29.50 11.55
C LEU A 67 -27.78 -30.59 11.33
N GLU A 68 -28.07 -31.63 10.53
CA GLU A 68 -27.11 -32.67 10.14
C GLU A 68 -26.06 -32.09 9.18
N ASP A 69 -26.48 -31.29 8.19
CA ASP A 69 -25.60 -30.61 7.23
C ASP A 69 -24.63 -29.64 7.94
N ALA A 70 -25.14 -28.91 8.94
CA ALA A 70 -24.35 -28.05 9.83
C ALA A 70 -23.46 -28.85 10.81
N GLY A 71 -23.55 -30.18 10.85
CA GLY A 71 -22.77 -31.04 11.74
C GLY A 71 -23.13 -30.91 13.23
N LEU A 72 -24.28 -30.29 13.55
CA LEU A 72 -24.73 -30.08 14.93
C LEU A 72 -25.41 -31.31 15.52
N ILE A 73 -25.92 -32.20 14.66
CA ILE A 73 -26.48 -33.50 15.02
C ILE A 73 -25.90 -34.59 14.12
N GLN A 74 -25.98 -35.83 14.58
CA GLN A 74 -25.61 -37.01 13.79
C GLN A 74 -26.83 -37.94 13.68
N ALA A 75 -27.20 -38.28 12.45
CA ALA A 75 -28.27 -39.22 12.18
C ALA A 75 -27.72 -40.65 12.10
N ALA A 76 -28.16 -41.54 12.99
CA ALA A 76 -27.85 -42.96 12.92
C ALA A 76 -28.78 -43.61 11.89
N ARG A 77 -28.22 -43.98 10.74
CA ARG A 77 -28.96 -44.60 9.65
C ARG A 77 -29.11 -46.10 9.90
N GLY A 78 -30.34 -46.55 10.15
CA GLY A 78 -30.71 -47.96 10.12
C GLY A 78 -30.88 -48.47 8.69
N PHE A 79 -30.71 -49.78 8.50
CA PHE A 79 -30.96 -50.41 7.21
C PHE A 79 -32.48 -50.61 6.98
N PRO A 80 -33.08 -50.21 5.84
CA PRO A 80 -32.55 -49.44 4.72
C PRO A 80 -33.09 -48.00 4.70
N GLN A 81 -32.17 -47.02 4.78
CA GLN A 81 -32.28 -45.61 4.34
C GLN A 81 -33.03 -44.57 5.19
N ASN A 82 -33.77 -44.93 6.24
CA ASN A 82 -34.34 -43.91 7.13
C ASN A 82 -33.51 -43.79 8.42
N PRO A 83 -33.06 -42.58 8.81
CA PRO A 83 -32.47 -42.39 10.12
C PRO A 83 -33.50 -42.73 11.19
N THR A 84 -33.19 -43.77 11.96
CA THR A 84 -34.05 -44.25 13.04
C THR A 84 -33.83 -43.43 14.31
N GLU A 85 -32.63 -42.87 14.46
CA GLU A 85 -32.18 -42.20 15.65
C GLU A 85 -31.27 -41.00 15.33
N TYR A 86 -31.31 -39.98 16.17
CA TYR A 86 -30.50 -38.77 16.11
C TYR A 86 -29.72 -38.60 17.40
N VAL A 87 -28.50 -38.07 17.30
CA VAL A 87 -27.63 -37.81 18.45
C VAL A 87 -27.16 -36.37 18.39
N ALA A 88 -27.37 -35.63 19.48
CA ALA A 88 -26.71 -34.35 19.72
C ALA A 88 -25.97 -34.44 21.05
N SER A 89 -24.66 -34.33 21.01
CA SER A 89 -23.79 -34.34 22.18
C SER A 89 -22.83 -33.15 22.14
N ILE A 90 -22.18 -32.85 23.26
CA ILE A 90 -21.11 -31.83 23.28
C ILE A 90 -19.98 -32.17 22.29
N VAL A 91 -19.73 -33.46 22.04
CA VAL A 91 -18.74 -33.93 21.08
C VAL A 91 -19.17 -33.62 19.65
N THR A 92 -20.44 -33.91 19.32
CA THR A 92 -21.04 -33.62 18.02
C THR A 92 -21.07 -32.12 17.74
N LEU A 93 -21.58 -31.32 18.70
CA LEU A 93 -21.62 -29.87 18.59
C LEU A 93 -20.22 -29.27 18.42
N ARG A 94 -19.23 -29.74 19.21
CA ARG A 94 -17.85 -29.27 19.06
C ARG A 94 -17.29 -29.58 17.67
N ALA A 95 -17.53 -30.78 17.15
CA ALA A 95 -17.09 -31.16 15.81
C ALA A 95 -17.74 -30.29 14.73
N GLY A 96 -19.05 -30.05 14.80
CA GLY A 96 -19.76 -29.14 13.89
C GLY A 96 -19.24 -27.71 13.95
N LEU A 97 -19.00 -27.18 15.16
CA LEU A 97 -18.45 -25.84 15.34
C LEU A 97 -17.00 -25.72 14.85
N GLN A 98 -16.17 -26.74 15.05
CA GLN A 98 -14.79 -26.77 14.52
C GLN A 98 -14.78 -26.81 13.00
N LYS A 99 -15.68 -27.59 12.39
CA LYS A 99 -15.87 -27.61 10.94
C LYS A 99 -16.28 -26.23 10.42
N ALA A 100 -17.31 -25.62 11.02
CA ALA A 100 -17.77 -24.28 10.63
C ALA A 100 -16.68 -23.22 10.81
N GLN A 101 -15.88 -23.30 11.87
CA GLN A 101 -14.73 -22.43 12.08
C GLN A 101 -13.69 -22.58 10.96
N SER A 102 -13.33 -23.81 10.58
CA SER A 102 -12.38 -24.07 9.49
C SER A 102 -12.89 -23.52 8.16
N GLU A 103 -14.14 -23.84 7.81
CA GLU A 103 -14.76 -23.36 6.56
C GLU A 103 -14.85 -21.83 6.52
N LYS A 104 -15.19 -21.19 7.64
CA LYS A 104 -15.25 -19.73 7.70
C LYS A 104 -13.86 -19.09 7.62
N SER A 105 -12.85 -19.70 8.22
CA SER A 105 -11.45 -19.25 8.10
C SER A 105 -10.99 -19.33 6.64
N GLU A 106 -11.21 -20.47 5.97
CA GLU A 106 -10.84 -20.66 4.56
C GLU A 106 -11.54 -19.65 3.64
N GLN A 107 -12.82 -19.33 3.90
CA GLN A 107 -13.52 -18.28 3.17
C GLN A 107 -12.90 -16.90 3.35
N LEU A 108 -12.55 -16.53 4.59
CA LEU A 108 -11.94 -15.25 4.91
C LEU A 108 -10.54 -15.12 4.30
N ASP A 109 -9.75 -16.20 4.32
CA ASP A 109 -8.42 -16.23 3.70
C ASP A 109 -8.50 -16.01 2.18
N GLU A 110 -9.51 -16.60 1.51
CA GLU A 110 -9.74 -16.40 0.07
C GLU A 110 -10.22 -14.98 -0.24
N GLU A 111 -11.07 -14.39 0.62
CA GLU A 111 -11.49 -12.99 0.49
C GLU A 111 -10.30 -12.03 0.67
N GLU A 112 -9.45 -12.26 1.67
CA GLU A 112 -8.22 -11.48 1.89
C GLU A 112 -7.27 -11.57 0.69
N ARG A 113 -7.10 -12.77 0.13
CA ARG A 113 -6.27 -13.00 -1.07
C ARG A 113 -6.78 -12.20 -2.26
N LYS A 114 -8.10 -12.25 -2.53
CA LYS A 114 -8.71 -11.47 -3.63
C LYS A 114 -8.58 -9.96 -3.43
N LEU A 115 -8.85 -9.47 -2.22
CA LEU A 115 -8.69 -8.05 -1.90
C LEU A 115 -7.24 -7.59 -2.08
N SER A 116 -6.28 -8.42 -1.67
CA SER A 116 -4.85 -8.15 -1.84
C SER A 116 -4.45 -8.09 -3.32
N GLU A 117 -4.94 -9.03 -4.15
CA GLU A 117 -4.73 -9.01 -5.60
C GLU A 117 -5.31 -7.75 -6.24
N ASP A 118 -6.52 -7.33 -5.85
CA ASP A 118 -7.17 -6.15 -6.41
C ASP A 118 -6.46 -4.85 -5.99
N ILE A 119 -5.98 -4.78 -4.74
CA ILE A 119 -5.12 -3.68 -4.29
C ILE A 119 -3.82 -3.63 -5.10
N GLN A 120 -3.18 -4.78 -5.35
CA GLN A 120 -1.97 -4.82 -6.19
C GLN A 120 -2.24 -4.35 -7.62
N LYS A 121 -3.34 -4.81 -8.24
CA LYS A 121 -3.76 -4.33 -9.57
C LYS A 121 -3.94 -2.82 -9.57
N LEU A 122 -4.67 -2.27 -8.59
CA LEU A 122 -4.88 -0.82 -8.48
C LEU A 122 -3.58 -0.05 -8.28
N LYS A 123 -2.67 -0.53 -7.42
CA LYS A 123 -1.35 0.07 -7.21
C LYS A 123 -0.46 0.03 -8.46
N SER A 124 -0.65 -0.96 -9.32
CA SER A 124 0.08 -1.07 -10.59
C SER A 124 -0.50 -0.18 -11.71
N LEU A 125 -1.67 0.44 -11.49
CA LEU A 125 -2.22 1.37 -12.46
C LEU A 125 -1.45 2.70 -12.40
N GLU A 126 -0.89 3.11 -13.53
CA GLU A 126 -0.27 4.41 -13.77
C GLU A 126 -1.33 5.37 -14.35
N PRO A 127 -1.96 6.26 -13.55
CA PRO A 127 -3.12 7.04 -14.01
C PRO A 127 -2.80 7.93 -15.20
N ASN A 128 -1.60 8.49 -15.25
CA ASN A 128 -1.13 9.32 -16.36
C ASN A 128 -1.03 8.52 -17.66
N ARG A 129 -0.45 7.31 -17.60
CA ARG A 129 -0.35 6.43 -18.77
C ARG A 129 -1.73 5.98 -19.26
N LEU A 130 -2.67 5.76 -18.35
CA LEU A 130 -4.05 5.41 -18.66
C LEU A 130 -4.78 6.57 -19.33
N ALA A 131 -4.61 7.79 -18.81
CA ALA A 131 -5.14 9.01 -19.42
C ALA A 131 -4.56 9.25 -20.81
N HIS A 132 -3.25 9.10 -21.01
CA HIS A 132 -2.61 9.21 -22.31
C HIS A 132 -3.17 8.18 -23.30
N ARG A 133 -3.25 6.90 -22.91
CA ARG A 133 -3.84 5.85 -23.76
C ARG A 133 -5.31 6.13 -24.11
N LEU A 134 -6.09 6.65 -23.17
CA LEU A 134 -7.48 7.04 -23.44
C LEU A 134 -7.53 8.14 -24.51
N VAL A 135 -6.75 9.21 -24.35
CA VAL A 135 -6.69 10.30 -25.34
C VAL A 135 -6.22 9.79 -26.71
N GLU A 136 -5.16 8.98 -26.76
CA GLU A 136 -4.66 8.37 -28.00
C GLU A 136 -5.73 7.51 -28.70
N THR A 137 -6.43 6.68 -27.92
CA THR A 137 -7.49 5.79 -28.43
C THR A 137 -8.67 6.57 -29.01
N PHE A 138 -9.03 7.72 -28.42
CA PHE A 138 -10.21 8.48 -28.81
C PHE A 138 -9.95 9.61 -29.82
N THR A 139 -8.70 10.06 -29.98
CA THR A 139 -8.42 11.24 -30.82
C THR A 139 -7.68 10.94 -32.12
N GLU A 140 -7.16 9.72 -32.33
CA GLU A 140 -6.31 9.31 -33.49
C GLU A 140 -5.10 10.22 -33.77
N GLN A 141 -4.89 11.27 -32.99
CA GLN A 141 -3.77 12.18 -33.05
C GLN A 141 -2.72 11.73 -32.04
N SER A 142 -1.56 11.30 -32.53
CA SER A 142 -0.34 11.30 -31.75
C SER A 142 -0.02 12.75 -31.38
N GLN A 143 -0.50 13.22 -30.23
CA GLN A 143 -0.20 14.56 -29.78
C GLN A 143 1.32 14.72 -29.70
N GLY A 144 1.86 15.74 -30.36
CA GLY A 144 3.19 16.25 -30.06
C GLY A 144 3.24 16.48 -28.55
N SER A 145 4.02 15.65 -27.87
CA SER A 145 3.93 15.42 -26.43
C SER A 145 4.04 16.74 -25.67
N ASN A 146 2.94 17.14 -25.03
CA ASN A 146 2.97 18.23 -24.08
C ASN A 146 3.75 17.79 -22.84
N PRO A 147 4.38 18.73 -22.11
CA PRO A 147 4.99 18.40 -20.82
C PRO A 147 3.95 17.81 -19.88
N ILE A 148 4.35 16.76 -19.16
CA ILE A 148 3.47 16.12 -18.18
C ILE A 148 3.51 16.96 -16.91
N VAL A 149 2.41 17.60 -16.56
CA VAL A 149 2.28 18.37 -15.32
C VAL A 149 1.62 17.52 -14.26
N VAL A 150 2.31 17.34 -13.13
CA VAL A 150 1.84 16.53 -12.01
C VAL A 150 1.63 17.44 -10.80
N GLN A 151 0.50 17.24 -10.12
CA GLN A 151 0.11 17.97 -8.91
C GLN A 151 -0.05 17.03 -7.71
N GLY A 152 0.21 17.56 -6.52
CA GLY A 152 0.21 16.86 -5.25
C GLY A 152 1.59 16.32 -4.87
N VAL A 153 1.98 16.53 -3.61
CA VAL A 153 3.30 16.17 -3.06
C VAL A 153 3.65 14.69 -3.29
N THR A 154 2.70 13.77 -3.06
CA THR A 154 2.91 12.32 -3.30
C THR A 154 3.13 12.02 -4.77
N SER A 155 2.39 12.67 -5.66
CA SER A 155 2.49 12.46 -7.11
C SER A 155 3.82 13.00 -7.64
N VAL A 156 4.26 14.16 -7.16
CA VAL A 156 5.58 14.74 -7.48
C VAL A 156 6.70 13.79 -7.03
N ARG A 157 6.60 13.24 -5.81
CA ARG A 157 7.56 12.25 -5.29
C ARG A 157 7.62 11.00 -6.17
N ASN A 158 6.46 10.44 -6.50
CA ASN A 158 6.39 9.23 -7.33
C ASN A 158 7.00 9.50 -8.71
N LEU A 159 6.68 10.64 -9.32
CA LEU A 159 7.24 11.02 -10.61
C LEU A 159 8.77 11.15 -10.54
N PHE A 160 9.31 11.79 -9.49
CA PHE A 160 10.75 11.87 -9.29
C PHE A 160 11.39 10.48 -9.16
N GLN A 161 10.79 9.61 -8.36
CA GLN A 161 11.25 8.24 -8.17
C GLN A 161 11.28 7.49 -9.51
N THR A 162 10.16 7.45 -10.23
CA THR A 162 10.02 6.63 -11.43
C THR A 162 10.78 7.19 -12.63
N GLU A 163 10.87 8.52 -12.76
CA GLU A 163 11.42 9.16 -13.95
C GLU A 163 12.89 9.54 -13.82
N ILE A 164 13.45 9.58 -12.60
CA ILE A 164 14.86 9.92 -12.36
C ILE A 164 15.59 8.78 -11.64
N LEU A 165 15.09 8.34 -10.48
CA LEU A 165 15.83 7.41 -9.61
C LEU A 165 15.75 5.95 -10.06
N ASP A 166 14.59 5.47 -10.51
CA ASP A 166 14.42 4.05 -10.85
C ASP A 166 15.07 3.67 -12.18
N ILE A 167 15.37 4.66 -13.02
CA ILE A 167 15.90 4.45 -14.37
C ILE A 167 17.38 4.85 -14.52
N CYS A 168 17.97 5.53 -13.54
CA CYS A 168 19.37 5.92 -13.63
C CYS A 168 20.29 4.70 -13.49
N ASN A 169 21.39 4.73 -14.23
CA ASN A 169 22.38 3.68 -14.31
C ASN A 169 23.75 4.22 -13.92
N ARG A 170 24.68 3.30 -13.63
CA ARG A 170 26.08 3.64 -13.38
C ARG A 170 26.65 4.50 -14.52
N GLY A 171 27.23 5.65 -14.17
CA GLY A 171 27.79 6.61 -15.10
C GLY A 171 26.82 7.70 -15.58
N ASP A 172 25.53 7.58 -15.27
CA ASP A 172 24.57 8.65 -15.52
C ASP A 172 24.85 9.86 -14.61
N ILE A 173 24.42 11.03 -15.08
CA ILE A 173 24.58 12.30 -14.38
C ILE A 173 23.21 12.84 -14.00
N ILE A 174 22.98 13.01 -12.70
CA ILE A 174 21.84 13.76 -12.17
C ILE A 174 22.31 15.16 -11.81
N ARG A 175 21.67 16.17 -12.41
CA ARG A 175 21.91 17.58 -12.08
C ARG A 175 20.78 18.07 -11.19
N LEU A 176 21.12 18.76 -10.11
CA LEU A 176 20.17 19.32 -9.16
C LEU A 176 20.44 20.83 -9.08
N GLY A 177 19.48 21.67 -9.47
CA GLY A 177 19.57 23.13 -9.33
C GLY A 177 18.52 23.64 -8.35
N GLY A 178 18.93 24.28 -7.24
CA GLY A 178 17.98 24.69 -6.21
C GLY A 178 18.59 25.02 -4.85
N ARG A 179 17.85 24.78 -3.77
CA ARG A 179 18.31 24.97 -2.38
C ARG A 179 18.86 23.65 -1.83
N PHE A 180 19.60 23.69 -0.71
CA PHE A 180 20.15 22.49 -0.05
C PHE A 180 19.10 21.39 0.20
N SER A 181 17.92 21.79 0.69
CA SER A 181 16.76 20.91 0.72
C SER A 181 15.99 21.02 -0.59
N PHE A 182 16.17 20.02 -1.45
CA PHE A 182 15.51 19.94 -2.74
C PHE A 182 14.04 19.54 -2.57
N ILE A 183 13.72 18.59 -1.69
CA ILE A 183 12.38 18.06 -1.45
C ILE A 183 12.24 17.61 0.03
N GLU A 184 12.10 18.56 0.96
CA GLU A 184 11.99 18.26 2.39
C GLU A 184 10.61 17.66 2.73
N LEU A 185 10.47 16.35 2.61
CA LEU A 185 9.23 15.64 2.92
C LEU A 185 9.23 15.20 4.38
N GLN A 186 8.32 15.78 5.16
CA GLN A 186 8.16 15.59 6.62
C GLN A 186 7.69 14.18 7.04
N ASP A 187 7.86 13.15 6.21
CA ASP A 187 7.47 11.77 6.55
C ASP A 187 8.71 10.96 6.97
N PRO A 188 9.06 10.93 8.27
CA PRO A 188 10.23 10.19 8.78
C PRO A 188 10.14 8.67 8.55
N GLU A 189 8.95 8.12 8.28
CA GLU A 189 8.79 6.69 7.98
C GLU A 189 9.13 6.35 6.53
N LYS A 190 9.20 7.34 5.64
CA LYS A 190 9.55 7.15 4.22
C LYS A 190 10.82 7.91 3.88
N ALA A 191 11.96 7.21 3.90
CA ALA A 191 13.27 7.66 3.39
C ALA A 191 13.18 8.87 2.45
N SER A 192 13.77 10.00 2.86
CA SER A 192 13.70 11.25 2.11
C SER A 192 14.21 11.04 0.67
N ILE A 193 13.66 11.78 -0.30
CA ILE A 193 14.08 11.61 -1.71
C ILE A 193 15.57 11.90 -1.83
N GLU A 194 16.08 12.85 -1.05
CA GLU A 194 17.49 13.18 -0.97
C GLU A 194 18.35 12.00 -0.51
N LEU A 195 17.90 11.22 0.47
CA LEU A 195 18.61 10.00 0.88
C LEU A 195 18.78 9.07 -0.32
N LYS A 196 17.69 8.85 -1.08
CA LYS A 196 17.73 7.99 -2.26
C LYS A 196 18.62 8.56 -3.38
N ILE A 197 18.66 9.89 -3.54
CA ILE A 197 19.59 10.53 -4.49
C ILE A 197 21.03 10.25 -4.08
N ILE A 198 21.37 10.42 -2.80
CA ILE A 198 22.71 10.15 -2.30
C ILE A 198 23.03 8.65 -2.41
N GLU A 199 22.09 7.74 -2.12
CA GLU A 199 22.28 6.30 -2.29
C GLU A 199 22.67 5.92 -3.74
N LYS A 200 22.18 6.65 -4.75
CA LYS A 200 22.56 6.41 -6.16
C LYS A 200 24.04 6.68 -6.45
N THR A 201 24.73 7.46 -5.64
CA THR A 201 26.18 7.64 -5.77
C THR A 201 26.95 6.33 -5.52
N ILE A 202 26.44 5.48 -4.62
CA ILE A 202 27.02 4.16 -4.31
C ILE A 202 26.89 3.23 -5.52
N GLU A 203 25.82 3.38 -6.29
CA GLU A 203 25.60 2.68 -7.56
C GLU A 203 26.46 3.25 -8.71
N GLY A 204 27.24 4.31 -8.46
CA GLY A 204 28.14 4.97 -9.41
C GLY A 204 27.44 5.96 -10.33
N VAL A 205 26.30 6.51 -9.92
CA VAL A 205 25.65 7.66 -10.56
C VAL A 205 26.35 8.94 -10.08
N VAL A 206 26.63 9.87 -10.99
CA VAL A 206 27.24 11.17 -10.65
C VAL A 206 26.14 12.17 -10.32
N ILE A 207 26.18 12.74 -9.13
CA ILE A 207 25.25 13.77 -8.67
C ILE A 207 25.98 15.12 -8.66
N ARG A 208 25.44 16.10 -9.39
CA ARG A 208 25.93 17.49 -9.43
C ARG A 208 24.90 18.42 -8.81
N GLY A 209 25.14 18.85 -7.58
CA GLY A 209 24.28 19.76 -6.83
C GLY A 209 24.74 21.21 -6.96
N LEU A 210 23.96 22.03 -7.66
CA LEU A 210 24.16 23.48 -7.75
C LEU A 210 23.20 24.17 -6.79
N ILE A 211 23.74 24.62 -5.67
CA ILE A 211 23.00 25.13 -4.53
C ILE A 211 23.01 26.66 -4.54
N GLN A 212 21.84 27.23 -4.31
CA GLN A 212 21.66 28.67 -4.22
C GLN A 212 21.75 29.12 -2.76
N ILE A 213 22.71 30.01 -2.50
CA ILE A 213 22.99 30.55 -1.18
C ILE A 213 22.88 32.07 -1.18
N VAL A 214 22.48 32.65 -0.05
CA VAL A 214 22.69 34.09 0.15
C VAL A 214 24.21 34.29 0.22
N GLU A 215 24.73 35.27 -0.52
CA GLU A 215 26.16 35.59 -0.53
C GLU A 215 26.68 35.76 0.92
N ASP A 216 27.85 35.19 1.19
CA ASP A 216 28.52 35.18 2.50
C ASP A 216 27.77 34.48 3.66
N ARG A 217 26.77 33.62 3.37
CA ARG A 217 26.02 32.85 4.39
C ARG A 217 26.08 31.33 4.16
N ILE A 218 27.25 30.82 3.75
CA ILE A 218 27.47 29.37 3.54
C ILE A 218 27.35 28.62 4.86
N ASP A 219 28.07 29.06 5.89
CA ASP A 219 28.10 28.40 7.20
C ASP A 219 26.69 28.32 7.80
N GLU A 220 25.94 29.43 7.74
CA GLU A 220 24.55 29.47 8.20
C GLU A 220 23.65 28.51 7.41
N ALA A 221 23.87 28.38 6.09
CA ALA A 221 23.12 27.44 5.27
C ALA A 221 23.45 25.98 5.60
N LEU A 222 24.70 25.67 5.97
CA LEU A 222 25.10 24.34 6.45
C LEU A 222 24.47 24.06 7.82
N GLU A 223 24.52 25.02 8.75
CA GLU A 223 23.91 24.92 10.07
C GLU A 223 22.39 24.72 9.99
N GLU A 224 21.69 25.47 9.14
CA GLU A 224 20.24 25.31 8.90
C GLU A 224 19.85 23.91 8.41
N ASN A 225 20.80 23.17 7.83
CA ASN A 225 20.60 21.83 7.29
C ASN A 225 21.43 20.76 8.03
N VAL A 226 21.89 21.05 9.25
CA VAL A 226 22.77 20.13 10.01
C VAL A 226 22.14 18.75 10.21
N ASP A 227 20.84 18.67 10.54
CA ASP A 227 20.14 17.39 10.75
C ASP A 227 20.15 16.51 9.50
N PHE A 228 20.04 17.14 8.33
CA PHE A 228 20.10 16.47 7.04
C PHE A 228 21.50 15.90 6.77
N PHE A 229 22.52 16.75 6.95
CA PHE A 229 23.91 16.37 6.75
C PHE A 229 24.34 15.27 7.71
N MET A 230 24.02 15.41 9.00
CA MET A 230 24.38 14.43 10.02
C MET A 230 23.70 13.08 9.82
N ARG A 231 22.44 13.06 9.36
CA ARG A 231 21.73 11.81 9.04
C ARG A 231 22.41 11.02 7.92
N MET A 232 23.10 11.70 7.01
CA MET A 232 23.71 11.11 5.82
C MET A 232 25.23 11.28 5.78
N ARG A 233 25.85 11.57 6.93
CA ARG A 233 27.27 11.96 7.05
C ARG A 233 28.18 11.01 6.28
N ASP A 234 28.15 9.73 6.64
CA ASP A 234 29.08 8.73 6.09
C ASP A 234 28.90 8.59 4.57
N MET A 235 27.65 8.54 4.10
CA MET A 235 27.34 8.46 2.68
C MET A 235 27.80 9.71 1.93
N ILE A 236 27.51 10.92 2.43
CA ILE A 236 27.92 12.16 1.78
C ILE A 236 29.45 12.23 1.70
N MET A 237 30.16 11.94 2.80
CA MET A 237 31.62 11.95 2.83
C MET A 237 32.23 10.94 1.86
N GLU A 238 31.71 9.71 1.81
CA GLU A 238 32.16 8.68 0.87
C GLU A 238 31.87 9.07 -0.58
N SER A 239 30.70 9.65 -0.85
CA SER A 239 30.28 10.08 -2.19
C SER A 239 31.15 11.21 -2.73
N ILE A 240 31.47 12.20 -1.88
CA ILE A 240 32.37 13.31 -2.21
C ILE A 240 33.77 12.76 -2.49
N LYS A 241 34.30 11.93 -1.59
CA LYS A 241 35.64 11.33 -1.73
C LYS A 241 35.77 10.48 -3.00
N SER A 242 34.71 9.79 -3.38
CA SER A 242 34.65 8.96 -4.58
C SER A 242 34.42 9.76 -5.87
N GLY A 243 34.12 11.05 -5.77
CA GLY A 243 33.82 11.94 -6.91
C GLY A 243 32.44 11.69 -7.55
N TYR A 244 31.55 10.94 -6.88
CA TYR A 244 30.19 10.70 -7.35
C TYR A 244 29.20 11.74 -6.82
N LEU A 245 29.58 12.54 -5.82
CA LEU A 245 28.83 13.72 -5.39
C LEU A 245 29.71 14.95 -5.52
N GLU A 246 29.25 15.90 -6.32
CA GLU A 246 29.85 17.22 -6.46
C GLU A 246 28.83 18.27 -5.99
N LEU A 247 29.20 19.10 -5.03
CA LEU A 247 28.37 20.20 -4.53
C LEU A 247 29.04 21.54 -4.82
N LYS A 248 28.27 22.48 -5.38
CA LYS A 248 28.74 23.83 -5.64
C LYS A 248 27.69 24.88 -5.27
N ALA A 249 28.15 26.06 -4.92
CA ALA A 249 27.32 27.20 -4.54
C ALA A 249 27.32 28.30 -5.61
N ILE A 250 26.15 28.91 -5.80
CA ILE A 250 26.00 30.18 -6.51
C ILE A 250 25.21 31.18 -5.65
N PRO A 251 25.50 32.49 -5.75
CA PRO A 251 24.66 33.52 -5.13
C PRO A 251 23.21 33.41 -5.64
N ILE A 252 22.23 33.62 -4.75
CA ILE A 252 20.81 33.65 -5.11
C ILE A 252 20.57 34.71 -6.19
N GLN A 253 20.26 34.25 -7.40
CA GLN A 253 19.71 35.08 -8.45
C GLN A 253 18.18 35.06 -8.32
N LYS A 254 17.53 36.24 -8.39
CA LYS A 254 16.07 36.33 -8.34
C LYS A 254 15.48 35.38 -9.41
N SER A 255 14.61 34.46 -8.97
CA SER A 255 13.78 33.56 -9.77
C SER A 255 14.49 32.59 -10.73
N THR A 256 15.37 31.73 -10.21
CA THR A 256 15.71 30.48 -10.90
C THR A 256 14.84 29.36 -10.34
N TYR A 257 14.04 28.74 -11.21
CA TYR A 257 13.24 27.58 -10.85
C TYR A 257 14.13 26.46 -10.30
N GLN A 258 13.60 25.70 -9.35
CA GLN A 258 14.24 24.45 -8.96
C GLN A 258 14.05 23.45 -10.09
N PHE A 259 15.10 22.71 -10.43
CA PHE A 259 15.00 21.67 -11.44
C PHE A 259 15.92 20.50 -11.12
N VAL A 260 15.54 19.34 -11.66
CA VAL A 260 16.39 18.15 -11.71
C VAL A 260 16.46 17.65 -13.13
N SER A 261 17.63 17.25 -13.60
CA SER A 261 17.75 16.55 -14.88
C SER A 261 18.50 15.24 -14.75
N LEU A 262 18.13 14.26 -15.58
CA LEU A 262 18.87 13.03 -15.80
C LEU A 262 19.48 13.11 -17.20
N ASN A 263 20.81 13.14 -17.24
CA ASN A 263 21.59 13.31 -18.46
C ASN A 263 21.07 14.49 -19.29
N SER A 264 20.84 14.27 -20.59
CA SER A 264 20.18 15.18 -21.52
C SER A 264 18.84 14.61 -22.02
N GLU A 265 18.25 13.70 -21.25
CA GLU A 265 17.06 12.95 -21.64
C GLU A 265 15.79 13.46 -20.96
N LYS A 266 15.88 13.77 -19.66
CA LYS A 266 14.72 14.18 -18.86
C LYS A 266 15.05 15.34 -17.95
N MET A 267 14.04 16.17 -17.72
CA MET A 267 14.09 17.29 -16.78
C MET A 267 12.76 17.42 -16.05
N LEU A 268 12.84 17.52 -14.73
CA LEU A 268 11.75 17.93 -13.85
C LEU A 268 11.94 19.39 -13.47
N LEU A 269 10.93 20.21 -13.74
CA LEU A 269 10.90 21.63 -13.36
C LEU A 269 9.84 21.84 -12.27
N PHE A 270 10.26 22.22 -11.07
CA PHE A 270 9.33 22.48 -9.97
C PHE A 270 8.77 23.89 -10.12
N LEU A 271 7.43 23.99 -10.15
CA LEU A 271 6.73 25.25 -10.43
C LEU A 271 6.39 26.02 -9.15
N THR A 272 6.52 25.39 -7.99
CA THR A 272 6.33 26.01 -6.68
C THR A 272 7.66 26.12 -5.93
N GLY A 273 7.96 27.32 -5.42
CA GLY A 273 9.20 27.61 -4.68
C GLY A 273 9.14 27.24 -3.19
N THR A 274 8.24 26.33 -2.81
CA THR A 274 8.06 25.82 -1.45
C THR A 274 9.07 24.71 -1.16
N LYS A 275 9.39 24.46 0.12
CA LYS A 275 10.24 23.32 0.53
C LYS A 275 9.65 21.96 0.16
N GLN A 276 8.32 21.90 0.02
CA GLN A 276 7.56 20.76 -0.46
C GLN A 276 6.88 21.17 -1.78
N PRO A 277 7.54 20.95 -2.92
CA PRO A 277 6.93 21.26 -4.19
C PRO A 277 5.76 20.29 -4.41
N ASP A 278 4.59 20.87 -4.65
CA ASP A 278 3.36 20.16 -4.95
C ASP A 278 3.05 20.14 -6.45
N THR A 279 3.84 20.83 -7.28
CA THR A 279 3.64 20.90 -8.72
C THR A 279 4.95 20.80 -9.46
N VAL A 280 5.04 19.87 -10.40
CA VAL A 280 6.22 19.64 -11.25
C VAL A 280 5.81 19.43 -12.70
N ALA A 281 6.62 19.94 -13.62
CA ALA A 281 6.50 19.65 -15.05
C ALA A 281 7.65 18.74 -15.49
N LEU A 282 7.32 17.61 -16.11
CA LEU A 282 8.28 16.70 -16.74
C LEU A 282 8.43 17.04 -18.22
N PHE A 283 9.68 17.30 -18.58
CA PHE A 283 10.16 17.46 -19.94
C PHE A 283 11.04 16.26 -20.28
N THR A 284 10.85 15.74 -21.48
CA THR A 284 11.67 14.68 -22.06
C THR A 284 12.24 15.18 -23.37
N ARG A 285 13.34 14.59 -23.83
CA ARG A 285 13.99 15.00 -25.07
C ARG A 285 13.05 14.86 -26.27
N GLU A 286 12.16 13.87 -26.27
CA GLU A 286 11.15 13.66 -27.32
C GLU A 286 10.15 14.82 -27.36
N ASN A 287 9.86 15.43 -26.21
CA ASN A 287 8.82 16.42 -26.06
C ASN A 287 9.32 17.86 -26.24
N ARG A 288 10.48 18.20 -25.68
CA ARG A 288 11.04 19.56 -25.63
C ARG A 288 12.57 19.55 -25.55
N SER A 289 13.24 18.94 -26.54
CA SER A 289 14.71 18.89 -26.61
C SER A 289 15.39 20.26 -26.46
N ILE A 290 14.89 21.31 -27.14
CA ILE A 290 15.47 22.65 -27.09
C ILE A 290 15.45 23.22 -25.66
N LEU A 291 14.30 23.13 -24.97
CA LEU A 291 14.17 23.64 -23.61
C LEU A 291 15.11 22.91 -22.66
N LEU A 292 15.25 21.60 -22.83
CA LEU A 292 16.12 20.76 -22.02
C LEU A 292 17.59 21.11 -22.27
N ASP A 293 17.99 21.27 -23.53
CA ASP A 293 19.35 21.65 -23.91
C ASP A 293 19.70 23.06 -23.38
N ASP A 294 18.77 24.01 -23.44
CA ASP A 294 18.94 25.38 -22.90
C ASP A 294 19.07 25.38 -21.37
N ALA A 295 18.26 24.58 -20.68
CA ALA A 295 18.31 24.45 -19.23
C ALA A 295 19.63 23.82 -18.76
N ILE A 296 20.07 22.75 -19.41
CA ILE A 296 21.37 22.10 -19.12
C ILE A 296 22.52 23.04 -19.45
N GLY A 297 22.49 23.71 -20.59
CA GLY A 297 23.53 24.68 -20.96
C GLY A 297 23.64 25.83 -19.95
N SER A 298 22.51 26.30 -19.44
CA SER A 298 22.47 27.31 -18.38
C SER A 298 23.06 26.78 -17.07
N PHE A 299 22.71 25.55 -16.68
CA PHE A 299 23.29 24.89 -15.50
C PHE A 299 24.80 24.71 -15.64
N ASP A 300 25.28 24.14 -16.75
CA ASP A 300 26.69 23.85 -16.95
C ASP A 300 27.51 25.16 -16.98
N LYS A 301 26.95 26.24 -17.54
CA LYS A 301 27.56 27.58 -17.47
C LYS A 301 27.69 28.06 -16.02
N LEU A 302 26.62 27.99 -15.22
CA LEU A 302 26.66 28.39 -13.80
C LEU A 302 27.61 27.48 -13.01
N TRP A 303 27.63 26.19 -13.29
CA TRP A 303 28.50 25.19 -12.67
C TRP A 303 29.99 25.51 -12.80
N THR A 304 30.41 26.04 -13.95
CA THR A 304 31.80 26.46 -14.18
C THR A 304 32.19 27.72 -13.39
N GLN A 305 31.21 28.53 -12.99
CA GLN A 305 31.40 29.78 -12.25
C GLN A 305 31.16 29.63 -10.74
N ALA A 306 30.60 28.49 -10.34
CA ALA A 306 30.17 28.23 -8.97
C ALA A 306 31.35 27.90 -8.05
N THR A 307 31.20 28.28 -6.77
CA THR A 307 32.16 27.98 -5.70
C THR A 307 32.05 26.51 -5.32
N ASP A 308 33.16 25.80 -5.22
CA ASP A 308 33.18 24.41 -4.76
C ASP A 308 32.85 24.34 -3.26
N LEU A 309 31.90 23.49 -2.88
CA LEU A 309 31.48 23.30 -1.50
C LEU A 309 31.97 21.98 -0.90
N ASN A 310 32.62 21.10 -1.68
CA ASN A 310 32.95 19.75 -1.24
C ASN A 310 33.87 19.77 -0.01
N GLU A 311 34.92 20.59 -0.02
CA GLU A 311 35.84 20.73 1.11
C GLU A 311 35.14 21.30 2.35
N MET A 312 34.32 22.35 2.17
CA MET A 312 33.59 22.98 3.28
C MET A 312 32.57 22.02 3.92
N VAL A 313 31.83 21.27 3.11
CA VAL A 313 30.86 20.26 3.59
C VAL A 313 31.60 19.12 4.28
N TYR A 314 32.74 18.69 3.75
CA TYR A 314 33.55 17.64 4.37
C TYR A 314 34.08 18.08 5.74
N ASP A 315 34.64 19.28 5.84
CA ASP A 315 35.14 19.83 7.10
C ASP A 315 34.02 20.06 8.12
N PHE A 316 32.86 20.56 7.68
CA PHE A 316 31.68 20.72 8.54
C PHE A 316 31.23 19.38 9.14
N LEU A 317 31.15 18.34 8.31
CA LEU A 317 30.75 17.00 8.72
C LEU A 317 31.80 16.32 9.62
N ASP A 318 33.09 16.58 9.42
CA ASP A 318 34.14 15.97 10.24
C ASP A 318 34.21 16.58 11.65
N ASN A 319 33.92 17.88 11.77
CA ASN A 319 34.02 18.64 13.01
C ASN A 319 32.72 18.70 13.84
N THR A 320 31.61 18.18 13.32
CA THR A 320 30.29 18.08 14.00
C THR A 320 30.02 16.66 14.49
#